data_AF-A0A352HRJ8-F1
#
_entry.id   AF-A0A352HRJ8-F1
#
_cell.length_a   1.000
_cell.length_b   1.000
_cell.length_c   1.000
_cell.angle_alpha   90.00
_cell.angle_beta   90.00
_cell.angle_gamma   90.00
#
_symmetry.space_group_name_H-M   'P 1'
#
loop_
_entity.id
_entity.type
_entity.pdbx_description
1 polymer ?
#
loop_
_entity_poly.entity_id
_entity_poly.type
_entity_poly.pdbx_seq_one_letter_code
_entity_poly.pdbx_strand_id
1 'polypeptide(L)' 'DISRFKGLGEINDDEFAEFIGPNMRLDPVLLDENISLKKDHTIADLLEFYMGTNTMTRQNFIIDNLIVEDDTEL' A
#
# COMPACT_ATOMS: atom_id res chain seq x y z
N ASP A 1 -23.67 -2.09 -18.00
CA ASP A 1 -22.60 -1.13 -17.71
C ASP A 1 -21.77 -1.58 -16.52
N ILE A 2 -20.46 -1.35 -16.56
CA ILE A 2 -19.51 -1.67 -15.49
C ILE A 2 -19.23 -0.38 -14.72
N SER A 3 -19.51 -0.37 -13.42
CA SER A 3 -19.19 0.76 -12.53
C SER A 3 -17.72 0.70 -12.12
N ARG A 4 -16.97 1.77 -12.37
CA ARG A 4 -15.58 1.95 -11.91
C ARG A 4 -15.53 3.09 -10.91
N PHE A 5 -15.17 2.77 -9.67
CA PHE A 5 -14.97 3.76 -8.61
C PHE A 5 -13.51 4.21 -8.57
N LYS A 6 -13.26 5.51 -8.44
CA LYS A 6 -11.90 6.07 -8.25
C LYS A 6 -11.52 6.23 -6.79
N GLY A 7 -12.48 6.10 -5.88
CA GLY A 7 -12.29 6.15 -4.45
C GLY A 7 -13.58 5.76 -3.72
N LEU A 8 -13.47 5.50 -2.42
CA LEU A 8 -14.59 5.01 -1.60
C LEU A 8 -15.76 6.01 -1.52
N GLY A 9 -15.49 7.31 -1.65
CA GLY A 9 -16.54 8.34 -1.64
C GLY A 9 -17.41 8.42 -2.88
N GLU A 10 -17.11 7.63 -3.93
CA GLU A 10 -17.96 7.51 -5.12
C GLU A 10 -19.03 6.41 -4.98
N ILE A 11 -19.00 5.63 -3.89
CA ILE A 11 -19.94 4.55 -3.57
C ILE A 11 -20.97 5.10 -2.58
N ASN A 12 -22.26 4.81 -2.78
CA ASN A 12 -23.28 5.15 -1.78
C ASN A 12 -23.19 4.21 -0.55
N ASP A 13 -23.81 4.59 0.55
CA ASP A 13 -23.75 3.85 1.81
C ASP A 13 -24.32 2.43 1.72
N ASP A 14 -25.45 2.26 1.02
CA ASP A 14 -26.09 0.97 0.81
C ASP A 14 -25.20 -0.01 0.02
N GLU A 15 -24.58 0.44 -1.08
CA GLU A 15 -23.66 -0.34 -1.91
C GLU A 15 -22.33 -0.60 -1.19
N PHE A 16 -21.82 0.36 -0.41
CA PHE A 16 -20.57 0.19 0.32
C PHE A 16 -20.67 -0.89 1.41
N ALA A 17 -21.83 -0.97 2.06
CA ALA A 17 -22.11 -1.99 3.08
C ALA A 17 -22.06 -3.42 2.52
N GLU A 18 -22.29 -3.62 1.21
CA GLU A 18 -22.13 -4.93 0.57
C GLU A 18 -20.67 -5.39 0.51
N PHE A 19 -19.71 -4.47 0.48
CA PHE A 19 -18.27 -4.79 0.41
C PHE A 19 -17.61 -4.95 1.78
N ILE A 20 -18.13 -4.28 2.82
CA ILE A 20 -17.55 -4.27 4.18
C ILE A 20 -18.51 -4.96 5.15
N GLY A 21 -18.16 -6.18 5.55
CA GLY A 21 -18.97 -6.96 6.49
C GLY A 21 -18.23 -8.18 7.02
N PRO A 22 -18.90 -9.04 7.80
CA PRO A 22 -18.27 -10.20 8.44
C PRO A 22 -17.60 -11.18 7.47
N ASN A 23 -18.05 -11.20 6.20
CA ASN A 23 -17.52 -12.08 5.15
C ASN A 23 -16.48 -11.39 4.25
N MET A 24 -16.07 -10.16 4.56
CA MET A 24 -15.09 -9.46 3.75
C MET A 24 -13.74 -10.18 3.80
N ARG A 25 -12.98 -10.09 2.72
CA ARG A 25 -11.61 -10.58 2.69
C ARG A 25 -10.71 -9.59 3.44
N LEU A 26 -10.24 -10.00 4.61
CA LEU A 26 -9.26 -9.27 5.40
C LEU A 26 -7.86 -9.87 5.13
N ASP A 27 -6.91 -9.02 4.78
CA ASP A 27 -5.50 -9.40 4.73
C ASP A 27 -4.82 -8.88 6.02
N PRO A 28 -4.40 -9.77 6.93
CA PRO A 28 -3.80 -9.36 8.20
C PRO A 28 -2.41 -8.75 7.97
N VAL A 29 -2.14 -7.61 8.62
CA VAL A 29 -0.80 -7.02 8.63
C VAL A 29 0.05 -7.76 9.65
N LEU A 30 0.94 -8.62 9.14
CA LEU A 30 1.91 -9.34 9.97
C LEU A 30 3.24 -8.59 9.94
N LEU A 31 3.77 -8.29 11.13
CA LEU A 31 5.13 -7.81 11.27
C LEU A 31 6.05 -9.02 11.24
N ASP A 32 6.91 -9.11 10.24
CA ASP A 32 7.90 -10.18 10.17
C ASP A 32 8.85 -10.05 11.38
N GLU A 33 8.92 -11.09 12.20
CA GLU A 33 9.81 -11.18 13.35
C GLU A 33 11.28 -10.95 12.94
N ASN A 34 11.66 -11.29 11.72
CA ASN A 34 12.98 -11.03 11.18
C ASN A 34 13.23 -9.54 10.89
N ILE A 35 12.20 -8.73 10.63
CA ILE A 35 12.32 -7.27 10.52
C ILE A 35 12.55 -6.66 11.91
N SER A 36 11.87 -7.15 12.95
CA SER A 36 12.10 -6.68 14.33
C SER A 36 13.43 -7.14 14.94
N LEU A 37 13.98 -8.28 14.50
CA LEU A 37 15.21 -8.88 15.03
C LEU A 37 16.49 -8.52 14.27
N LYS A 38 16.40 -8.06 13.01
CA LYS A 38 17.55 -7.53 12.26
C LYS A 38 17.92 -6.17 12.83
N LYS A 39 19.05 -6.10 13.54
CA LYS A 39 19.60 -4.87 14.14
C LYS A 39 19.75 -3.68 13.18
N ASP A 40 19.84 -3.94 11.88
CA ASP A 40 20.15 -2.92 10.89
C ASP A 40 18.90 -2.21 10.33
N HIS A 41 17.70 -2.77 10.50
CA HIS A 41 16.44 -2.17 10.03
C HIS A 41 15.29 -2.48 10.98
N THR A 42 15.09 -1.62 11.97
CA THR A 42 13.88 -1.67 12.79
C THR A 42 12.66 -1.17 12.01
N ILE A 43 11.45 -1.46 12.49
CA ILE A 43 10.22 -0.87 11.93
C ILE A 43 10.29 0.66 11.92
N ALA A 44 10.93 1.27 12.93
CA ALA A 44 11.12 2.71 13.00
C ALA A 44 12.00 3.22 11.86
N ASP A 45 13.09 2.53 11.52
CA ASP A 45 13.97 2.92 10.42
C ASP A 45 13.28 2.79 9.06
N LEU A 46 12.45 1.75 8.89
CA LEU A 46 11.64 1.57 7.68
C LEU A 46 10.62 2.70 7.53
N LEU A 47 9.93 3.06 8.61
CA LEU A 47 8.98 4.17 8.61
C LEU A 47 9.67 5.52 8.36
N GLU A 48 10.82 5.79 8.98
CA GLU A 48 11.58 7.01 8.72
C GLU A 48 12.04 7.08 7.26
N PHE A 49 12.51 5.95 6.70
CA PHE A 49 12.90 5.91 5.30
C PHE A 49 11.72 6.27 4.37
N TYR A 50 10.56 5.63 4.51
CA TYR A 50 9.44 5.86 3.59
C TYR A 50 8.61 7.13 3.89
N MET A 51 8.46 7.50 5.16
CA MET A 51 7.53 8.54 5.62
C MET A 51 8.22 9.79 6.20
N GLY A 52 9.53 9.73 6.43
CA GLY A 52 10.31 10.83 6.98
C GLY A 52 10.58 11.96 5.99
N THR A 53 11.62 12.75 6.28
CA THR A 53 11.97 13.90 5.42
C THR A 53 12.35 13.48 4.00
N ASN A 54 12.20 14.41 3.04
CA ASN A 54 12.53 14.09 1.64
C ASN A 54 14.03 14.05 1.41
N THR A 55 14.56 12.88 1.03
CA THR A 55 15.98 12.66 0.78
C THR A 55 16.23 12.17 -0.63
N MET A 56 17.40 12.51 -1.17
CA MET A 56 17.83 12.04 -2.50
C MET A 56 17.97 10.50 -2.55
N THR A 57 18.41 9.89 -1.43
CA THR A 57 18.49 8.43 -1.30
C THR A 57 17.13 7.77 -1.48
N ARG A 58 16.08 8.29 -0.84
CA ARG A 58 14.71 7.78 -1.02
C ARG A 58 14.23 7.96 -2.44
N GLN A 59 14.48 9.12 -3.05
CA GLN A 59 14.08 9.40 -4.42
C GLN A 59 14.71 8.41 -5.41
N ASN A 60 16.03 8.22 -5.35
CA ASN A 60 16.73 7.29 -6.23
C ASN A 60 16.23 5.85 -6.02
N PHE A 61 16.05 5.44 -4.75
CA PHE A 61 15.51 4.11 -4.44
C PHE A 61 14.12 3.90 -5.06
N ILE A 62 13.22 4.88 -4.98
CA ILE A 62 11.88 4.77 -5.59
C ILE A 62 11.98 4.67 -7.10
N ILE A 63 12.82 5.49 -7.75
CA ILE A 63 13.01 5.46 -9.20
C ILE A 63 13.52 4.10 -9.66
N ASP A 64 14.53 3.56 -8.98
CA ASP A 64 15.16 2.28 -9.34
C ASP A 64 14.21 1.08 -9.17
N ASN A 65 13.19 1.20 -8.33
CA ASN A 65 12.20 0.14 -8.05
C ASN A 65 10.81 0.42 -8.66
N LEU A 66 10.64 1.53 -9.39
CA LEU A 66 9.36 1.87 -10.02
C LEU A 66 9.13 0.95 -11.22
N ILE A 67 8.17 0.04 -11.09
CA ILE A 67 7.71 -0.79 -12.22
C ILE A 67 6.71 0.04 -13.02
N VAL A 68 7.01 0.25 -14.30
CA VAL A 68 6.09 0.90 -15.25
C VAL A 68 5.29 -0.20 -15.93
N GLU A 69 3.99 -0.23 -15.66
CA GLU A 69 3.06 -1.10 -16.38
C GLU A 69 2.91 -0.58 -17.81
N ASP A 70 2.95 -1.48 -18.80
CA ASP A 70 2.72 -1.14 -20.21
C ASP A 70 1.22 -1.15 -20.49
N ASP A 71 0.63 0.03 -20.66
CA ASP A 71 -0.80 0.22 -20.94
C ASP A 71 -1.25 -0.42 -22.29
N THR A 72 -0.33 -0.97 -23.09
CA THR A 72 -0.64 -1.60 -24.38
C THR A 72 -1.21 -3.03 -24.27
N GLU A 73 -1.22 -3.64 -23.07
CA GLU A 73 -1.79 -4.97 -22.83
C GLU A 73 -3.16 -4.98 -22.14
N LEU A 74 -3.83 -3.81 -22.01
CA LEU A 74 -5.19 -3.69 -21.44
C LEU A 74 -6.31 -3.63 -22.49
#